data_AF-A0A7S2L1L8-F1
#
_entry.id   AF-A0A7S2L1L8-F1
#
_cell.length_a   1.000
_cell.length_b   1.000
_cell.length_c   1.000
_cell.angle_alpha   90.00
_cell.angle_beta   90.00
_cell.angle_gamma   90.00
#
_symmetry.space_group_name_H-M   'P 1'
#
loop_
_entity.id
_entity.type
_entity.pdbx_description
1 polymer ?
#
loop_
_entity_poly.entity_id
_entity_poly.type
_entity_poly.pdbx_seq_one_letter_code
_entity_poly.pdbx_strand_id
1 'polypeptide(L)'
;LGFAKVRLAPGASADVEVAFAARDLAVYMPDEESWLFEGGRYAMLVGPCADAAQLQRVAFDVAGDVAFAYPAAVSDPDAFMEPRRGCEQYVCTPEFNESARIPAWALPSDKDWNFAMLLYIYVFNPLRDAQVVFAQLSPRSKFAALAASLLAALGSLLWCCRCC
;
A
#
# COMPACT_ATOMS: atom_id res chain seq x y z
N LEU A 1 8.01 9.07 -8.15
CA LEU A 1 6.92 9.98 -8.64
C LEU A 1 6.00 10.32 -7.46
N GLY A 2 5.80 11.60 -7.17
CA GLY A 2 5.08 12.06 -5.96
C GLY A 2 3.83 12.86 -6.28
N PHE A 3 2.96 13.04 -5.28
CA PHE A 3 1.82 13.93 -5.34
C PHE A 3 1.60 14.57 -3.97
N ALA A 4 0.98 15.74 -3.96
CA ALA A 4 0.57 16.42 -2.73
C ALA A 4 -0.86 16.93 -2.90
N LYS A 5 -1.66 16.77 -1.84
CA LYS A 5 -3.05 17.22 -1.81
C LYS A 5 -3.16 18.41 -0.87
N VAL A 6 -3.59 19.54 -1.40
CA VAL A 6 -3.76 20.78 -0.63
C VAL A 6 -5.22 21.19 -0.65
N ARG A 7 -5.71 21.67 0.50
CA ARG A 7 -7.02 22.33 0.60
C ARG A 7 -6.78 23.83 0.70
N LEU A 8 -7.38 24.59 -0.22
CA LEU A 8 -7.25 26.04 -0.28
C LEU A 8 -8.62 26.68 -0.11
N ALA A 9 -8.68 27.79 0.63
CA ALA A 9 -9.84 28.67 0.61
C ALA A 9 -9.95 29.37 -0.75
N PRO A 10 -11.13 29.88 -1.15
CA PRO A 10 -11.27 30.66 -2.38
C PRO A 10 -10.28 31.83 -2.43
N GLY A 11 -9.45 31.88 -3.49
CA GLY A 11 -8.43 32.89 -3.69
C GLY A 11 -7.11 32.68 -2.91
N ALA A 12 -7.01 31.64 -2.08
CA ALA A 12 -5.77 31.32 -1.37
C ALA A 12 -4.77 30.58 -2.28
N SER A 13 -3.48 30.78 -2.01
CA SER A 13 -2.37 30.03 -2.58
C SER A 13 -1.56 29.36 -1.47
N ALA A 14 -0.86 28.27 -1.80
CA ALA A 14 0.10 27.63 -0.91
C ALA A 14 1.27 27.09 -1.71
N ASP A 15 2.45 27.15 -1.11
CA ASP A 15 3.63 26.46 -1.63
C ASP A 15 3.55 24.97 -1.28
N VAL A 16 3.95 24.13 -2.23
CA VAL A 16 3.84 22.67 -2.12
C VAL A 16 5.19 22.06 -2.44
N GLU A 17 5.74 21.35 -1.47
CA GLU A 17 6.96 20.58 -1.64
C GLU A 17 6.61 19.11 -1.92
N VAL A 18 7.22 18.55 -2.96
CA VAL A 18 7.14 17.13 -3.30
C VAL A 18 8.56 16.60 -3.35
N ALA A 19 8.92 15.78 -2.36
CA ALA A 19 10.20 15.11 -2.31
C ALA A 19 10.08 13.69 -2.91
N PHE A 20 11.14 13.25 -3.60
CA PHE A 20 11.33 11.88 -4.04
C PHE A 20 12.81 11.56 -3.97
N ALA A 21 13.13 10.28 -3.78
CA ALA A 21 14.51 9.82 -3.76
C ALA A 21 14.95 9.42 -5.17
N ALA A 22 16.25 9.53 -5.47
CA ALA A 22 16.81 9.10 -6.76
C ALA A 22 16.50 7.62 -7.08
N ARG A 23 16.43 6.76 -6.05
CA ARG A 23 16.01 5.37 -6.17
C ARG A 23 14.60 5.19 -6.75
N ASP A 24 13.71 6.18 -6.56
CA ASP A 24 12.33 6.13 -7.04
C ASP A 24 12.25 6.45 -8.55
N LEU A 25 13.38 6.87 -9.14
CA LEU A 25 13.56 7.15 -10.57
C LEU A 25 14.43 6.10 -11.27
N ALA A 26 15.00 5.15 -10.51
CA ALA A 26 15.86 4.12 -11.05
C ALA A 26 15.05 3.10 -11.87
N VAL A 27 15.67 2.58 -12.93
CA VAL A 27 15.14 1.51 -13.78
C VAL A 27 15.90 0.22 -13.45
N TYR A 28 15.18 -0.91 -13.39
CA TYR A 28 15.80 -2.20 -13.17
C TYR A 28 16.51 -2.69 -14.44
N MET A 29 17.80 -3.01 -14.31
CA MET A 29 18.67 -3.53 -15.37
C MET A 29 18.82 -5.04 -15.18
N PRO A 30 18.13 -5.88 -15.98
CA PRO A 30 18.09 -7.33 -15.72
C PRO A 30 19.44 -8.03 -15.90
N ASP A 31 20.28 -7.55 -16.83
CA ASP A 31 21.59 -8.16 -17.10
C ASP A 31 22.61 -7.93 -15.96
N GLU A 32 22.42 -6.85 -15.19
CA GLU A 32 23.28 -6.47 -14.07
C GLU A 32 22.66 -6.82 -12.71
N GLU A 33 21.42 -7.32 -12.71
CA GLU A 33 20.60 -7.55 -11.52
C GLU A 33 20.57 -6.33 -10.57
N SER A 34 20.57 -5.12 -11.14
CA SER A 34 20.76 -3.86 -10.41
C SER A 34 19.68 -2.84 -10.76
N TRP A 35 19.52 -1.82 -9.92
CA TRP A 35 18.68 -0.66 -10.24
C TRP A 35 19.58 0.51 -10.61
N LEU A 36 19.39 1.09 -11.78
CA LEU A 36 20.23 2.15 -12.31
C LEU A 36 19.41 3.42 -12.51
N PHE A 37 19.90 4.54 -11.98
CA PHE A 37 19.44 5.86 -12.38
C PHE A 37 20.53 6.54 -13.19
N GLU A 38 20.34 6.61 -14.50
CA GLU A 38 21.32 7.14 -15.43
C GLU A 38 21.60 8.63 -15.21
N GLY A 39 22.84 9.04 -15.45
CA GLY A 39 23.22 10.44 -15.57
C GLY A 39 22.67 11.03 -16.85
N GLY A 40 22.15 12.25 -16.78
CA GLY A 40 21.56 12.89 -17.95
C GLY A 40 20.64 14.03 -17.61
N ARG A 41 19.99 14.56 -18.65
CA ARG A 41 19.04 15.66 -18.53
C ARG A 41 17.62 15.13 -18.58
N TYR A 42 16.92 15.31 -17.48
CA TYR A 42 15.53 14.91 -17.29
C TYR A 42 14.59 16.10 -17.40
N ALA A 43 13.36 15.83 -17.84
CA ALA A 43 12.26 16.78 -17.76
C ALA A 43 11.25 16.28 -16.73
N MET A 44 11.18 16.97 -15.60
CA MET A 44 10.13 16.77 -14.61
C MET A 44 8.84 17.44 -15.09
N LEU A 45 7.74 16.70 -15.06
CA LEU A 45 6.43 17.20 -15.44
C LEU A 45 5.62 17.47 -14.17
N VAL A 46 5.14 18.70 -14.00
CA VAL A 46 4.38 19.13 -12.82
C VAL A 46 3.06 19.74 -13.26
N GLY A 47 1.95 19.30 -12.68
CA GLY A 47 0.63 19.86 -12.94
C GLY A 47 -0.48 19.12 -12.21
N PRO A 48 -1.73 19.55 -12.40
CA PRO A 48 -2.88 19.02 -11.67
C PRO A 48 -3.33 17.64 -12.16
N CYS A 49 -2.95 17.25 -13.37
CA CYS A 49 -3.34 16.00 -14.01
C CYS A 49 -2.29 15.55 -15.04
N ALA A 50 -2.45 14.34 -15.57
CA ALA A 50 -1.51 13.74 -16.54
C ALA A 50 -1.68 14.24 -17.99
N ASP A 51 -2.48 15.28 -18.23
CA ASP A 51 -2.65 15.88 -19.56
C ASP A 51 -1.42 16.71 -19.92
N ALA A 52 -0.73 16.34 -20.99
CA ALA A 52 0.49 16.99 -21.45
C ALA A 52 0.34 18.50 -21.71
N ALA A 53 -0.85 18.97 -22.10
CA ALA A 53 -1.11 20.39 -22.32
C ALA A 53 -1.19 21.20 -21.02
N GLN A 54 -1.41 20.55 -19.88
CA GLN A 54 -1.57 21.16 -18.56
C GLN A 54 -0.33 20.95 -17.65
N LEU A 55 0.70 20.28 -18.17
CA LEU A 55 1.94 20.00 -17.44
C LEU A 55 2.99 21.07 -17.74
N GLN A 56 3.59 21.61 -16.68
CA GLN A 56 4.80 22.43 -16.74
C GLN A 56 6.03 21.52 -16.77
N ARG A 57 7.03 21.91 -17.57
CA ARG A 57 8.30 21.18 -17.71
C ARG A 57 9.38 21.90 -16.92
N VAL A 58 10.02 21.17 -16.01
CA VAL A 58 11.19 21.63 -15.26
C VAL A 58 12.37 20.75 -15.64
N ALA A 59 13.44 21.34 -16.15
CA ALA A 59 14.66 20.59 -16.48
C ALA A 59 15.45 20.29 -15.21
N PHE A 60 16.02 19.09 -15.13
CA PHE A 60 16.87 18.65 -14.03
C PHE A 60 18.03 17.82 -14.58
N ASP A 61 19.25 18.17 -14.19
CA ASP A 61 20.47 17.51 -14.65
C ASP A 61 21.02 16.60 -13.55
N VAL A 62 21.26 15.34 -13.91
CA VAL A 62 21.89 14.32 -13.06
C VAL A 62 23.32 14.15 -13.54
N ALA A 63 24.27 14.43 -12.65
CA ALA A 63 25.68 14.54 -13.02
C ALA A 63 26.30 13.21 -13.53
N GLY A 64 25.76 12.07 -13.12
CA GLY A 64 26.28 10.76 -13.50
C GLY A 64 25.38 9.63 -12.99
N ASP A 65 25.70 8.43 -13.47
CA ASP A 65 24.97 7.22 -13.14
C ASP A 65 25.02 6.92 -11.64
N VAL A 66 23.87 6.53 -11.09
CA VAL A 66 23.73 6.10 -9.70
C VAL A 66 23.13 4.70 -9.69
N ALA A 67 23.95 3.72 -9.31
CA ALA A 67 23.49 2.35 -9.10
C ALA A 67 22.99 2.16 -7.67
N PHE A 68 21.88 1.44 -7.53
CA PHE A 68 21.29 1.03 -6.27
C PHE A 68 21.28 -0.50 -6.22
N ALA A 69 21.87 -1.05 -5.16
CA ALA A 69 21.60 -2.42 -4.77
C ALA A 69 20.25 -2.43 -4.06
N TYR A 70 19.22 -2.99 -4.70
CA TYR A 70 18.12 -3.53 -3.90
C TYR A 70 18.62 -4.83 -3.29
N PRO A 71 18.35 -5.11 -2.00
CA PRO A 71 18.48 -6.48 -1.55
C PRO A 71 17.63 -7.31 -2.51
N ALA A 72 18.28 -8.22 -3.25
CA ALA A 72 17.63 -9.11 -4.20
C ALA A 72 16.33 -9.57 -3.55
N ALA A 73 15.19 -9.42 -4.25
CA ALA A 73 13.86 -9.73 -3.72
C ALA A 73 13.99 -10.97 -2.85
N VAL A 74 13.94 -10.79 -1.53
CA VAL A 74 14.66 -11.72 -0.66
C VAL A 74 14.02 -13.08 -0.86
N SER A 75 14.80 -14.00 -1.44
CA SER A 75 14.39 -15.38 -1.61
C SER A 75 14.13 -16.04 -0.25
N ASP A 76 14.64 -15.40 0.80
CA ASP A 76 14.31 -15.65 2.19
C ASP A 76 13.18 -14.71 2.67
N PRO A 77 11.93 -15.21 2.79
CA PRO A 77 10.83 -14.43 3.36
C PRO A 77 11.10 -13.93 4.79
N ASP A 78 12.09 -14.48 5.50
CA ASP A 78 12.48 -14.04 6.84
C ASP A 78 13.32 -12.75 6.83
N ALA A 79 13.92 -12.33 5.72
CA ALA A 79 14.64 -11.04 5.67
C ALA A 79 13.71 -9.82 5.68
N PHE A 80 12.41 -9.99 5.35
CA PHE A 80 11.39 -8.96 5.61
C PHE A 80 11.00 -8.87 7.09
N MET A 81 11.46 -9.80 7.94
CA MET A 81 11.09 -9.86 9.35
C MET A 81 11.96 -8.98 10.26
N GLU A 82 13.06 -8.40 9.78
CA GLU A 82 13.88 -7.48 10.59
C GLU A 82 13.10 -6.22 11.06
N PRO A 83 12.33 -5.51 10.20
CA PRO A 83 11.44 -4.45 10.70
C PRO A 83 10.30 -4.99 11.60
N ARG A 84 9.95 -6.28 11.53
CA ARG A 84 9.00 -6.92 12.46
C ARG A 84 9.58 -7.10 13.87
N ARG A 85 10.88 -7.41 14.01
CA ARG A 85 11.56 -7.38 15.32
C ARG A 85 11.61 -5.96 15.89
N GLY A 86 11.69 -4.97 15.01
CA GLY A 86 11.50 -3.56 15.35
C GLY A 86 10.09 -3.21 15.86
N CYS A 87 9.08 -4.05 15.65
CA CYS A 87 7.75 -3.90 16.23
C CYS A 87 7.60 -4.56 17.60
N GLU A 88 8.40 -5.58 17.93
CA GLU A 88 8.37 -6.25 19.24
C GLU A 88 8.84 -5.35 20.39
N GLN A 89 9.68 -4.35 20.09
CA GLN A 89 10.06 -3.30 21.04
C GLN A 89 8.94 -2.28 21.31
N TYR A 90 7.94 -2.16 20.43
CA TYR A 90 6.77 -1.33 20.69
C TYR A 90 5.76 -2.16 21.48
N VAL A 91 5.81 -2.04 22.81
CA VAL A 91 4.74 -2.53 23.67
C VAL A 91 3.49 -1.72 23.34
N CYS A 92 2.45 -2.35 22.78
CA CYS A 92 1.15 -1.72 22.61
C CYS A 92 0.66 -1.25 23.98
N THR A 93 0.73 0.06 24.25
CA THR A 93 0.14 0.61 25.47
C THR A 93 -1.38 0.52 25.35
N PRO A 94 -2.11 0.32 26.46
CA PRO A 94 -3.57 0.26 26.45
C PRO A 94 -4.21 1.46 25.75
N GLU A 95 -3.60 2.65 25.86
CA GLU A 95 -4.05 3.89 25.23
C GLU A 95 -3.96 3.86 23.70
N PHE A 96 -2.91 3.23 23.14
CA PHE A 96 -2.78 3.10 21.68
C PHE A 96 -3.83 2.14 21.11
N ASN A 97 -4.16 1.07 21.86
CA ASN A 97 -5.23 0.14 21.51
C ASN A 97 -6.62 0.80 21.51
N GLU A 98 -6.86 1.82 22.34
CA GLU A 98 -8.11 2.58 22.30
C GLU A 98 -8.21 3.47 21.06
N SER A 99 -7.11 4.06 20.61
CA SER A 99 -7.07 4.87 19.38
C SER A 99 -7.14 4.04 18.08
N ALA A 100 -6.72 2.78 18.12
CA ALA A 100 -6.81 1.84 16.99
C ALA A 100 -8.19 1.17 16.86
N ARG A 101 -9.08 1.31 17.86
CA ARG A 101 -10.46 0.85 17.73
C ARG A 101 -11.18 1.72 16.70
N ILE A 102 -11.38 1.17 15.52
CA ILE A 102 -12.32 1.72 14.55
C ILE A 102 -13.69 1.68 15.21
N PRO A 103 -14.31 2.83 15.57
CA PRO A 103 -15.58 2.80 16.26
C PRO A 103 -16.66 2.26 15.31
N ALA A 104 -17.63 1.52 15.85
CA ALA A 104 -18.65 0.83 15.03
C ALA A 104 -19.44 1.77 14.10
N TRP A 105 -19.54 3.06 14.43
CA TRP A 105 -20.18 4.06 13.56
C TRP A 105 -19.33 4.49 12.36
N ALA A 106 -18.01 4.28 12.41
CA ALA A 106 -17.10 4.56 11.30
C ALA A 106 -17.05 3.39 10.29
N LEU A 107 -17.63 2.24 10.64
CA LEU A 107 -17.88 1.17 9.70
C LEU A 107 -19.09 1.55 8.83
N PRO A 108 -19.09 1.24 7.52
CA PRO A 108 -20.24 1.47 6.66
C PRO A 108 -21.48 0.78 7.23
N SER A 109 -22.65 1.38 7.04
CA SER A 109 -23.90 0.74 7.45
C SER A 109 -24.06 -0.62 6.76
N ASP A 110 -24.83 -1.54 7.33
CA ASP A 110 -25.02 -2.91 6.82
C ASP A 110 -25.41 -3.01 5.33
N LYS A 111 -25.85 -1.90 4.73
CA LYS A 111 -26.26 -1.81 3.33
C LYS A 111 -25.16 -1.33 2.38
N ASP A 112 -24.05 -0.80 2.90
CA ASP A 112 -22.98 -0.16 2.13
C ASP A 112 -21.74 -1.07 1.99
N TRP A 113 -21.77 -2.25 2.62
CA TRP A 113 -20.74 -3.27 2.43
C TRP A 113 -20.85 -3.86 1.03
N ASN A 114 -20.05 -3.34 0.10
CA ASN A 114 -19.83 -4.04 -1.14
C ASN A 114 -18.93 -5.27 -0.90
N PHE A 115 -19.11 -6.29 -1.74
CA PHE A 115 -18.38 -7.55 -1.62
C PHE A 115 -16.85 -7.38 -1.69
N ALA A 116 -16.37 -6.40 -2.46
CA ALA A 116 -14.93 -6.13 -2.58
C ALA A 116 -14.32 -5.61 -1.26
N MET A 117 -15.07 -4.82 -0.49
CA MET A 117 -14.63 -4.32 0.81
C MET A 117 -14.56 -5.43 1.86
N LEU A 118 -15.55 -6.34 1.85
CA LEU A 118 -15.51 -7.53 2.71
C LEU A 118 -14.33 -8.43 2.37
N LEU A 119 -14.03 -8.61 1.08
CA LEU A 119 -12.90 -9.43 0.64
C LEU A 119 -11.56 -8.80 1.05
N TYR A 120 -11.43 -7.48 0.94
CA TYR A 120 -10.23 -6.75 1.35
C TYR A 120 -9.92 -6.94 2.84
N ILE A 121 -10.90 -6.77 3.72
CA ILE A 121 -10.70 -6.98 5.17
C ILE A 121 -10.29 -8.43 5.46
N TYR A 122 -10.91 -9.40 4.78
CA TYR A 122 -10.65 -10.82 5.02
C TYR A 122 -9.28 -11.29 4.52
N VAL A 123 -8.83 -10.79 3.36
CA VAL A 123 -7.55 -11.16 2.76
C VAL A 123 -6.38 -10.50 3.50
N PHE A 124 -6.53 -9.25 3.92
CA PHE A 124 -5.43 -8.47 4.50
C PHE A 124 -5.38 -8.49 6.03
N ASN A 125 -6.37 -9.04 6.72
CA ASN A 125 -6.39 -9.09 8.20
C ASN A 125 -6.68 -10.51 8.74
N PRO A 126 -5.78 -11.50 8.52
CA PRO A 126 -6.05 -12.91 8.81
C PRO A 126 -5.97 -13.30 10.31
N LEU A 127 -5.72 -12.36 11.24
CA LEU A 127 -5.41 -12.71 12.63
C LEU A 127 -6.38 -12.09 13.66
N ARG A 128 -7.02 -13.02 14.40
CA ARG A 128 -7.71 -12.91 15.71
C ARG A 128 -9.01 -12.12 15.87
N ASP A 129 -9.30 -11.05 15.11
CA ASP A 129 -10.51 -10.24 15.38
C ASP A 129 -11.73 -10.53 14.47
N ALA A 130 -11.63 -11.51 13.56
CA ALA A 130 -12.75 -11.91 12.69
C ALA A 130 -14.01 -12.36 13.47
N GLN A 131 -13.87 -12.80 14.72
CA GLN A 131 -15.00 -13.23 15.55
C GLN A 131 -15.91 -12.07 15.98
N VAL A 132 -15.36 -10.86 16.19
CA VAL A 132 -16.14 -9.70 16.62
C VAL A 132 -17.01 -9.17 15.47
N VAL A 133 -16.46 -9.15 14.26
CA VAL A 133 -17.20 -8.70 13.07
C VAL A 133 -18.32 -9.69 12.71
N PHE A 134 -18.08 -11.00 12.82
CA PHE A 134 -19.11 -12.01 12.55
C PHE A 134 -20.31 -11.97 13.52
N ALA A 135 -20.13 -11.50 14.75
CA ALA A 135 -21.20 -11.42 15.74
C ALA A 135 -22.25 -10.36 15.33
N GLN A 136 -21.82 -9.23 14.75
CA GLN A 136 -22.66 -8.08 14.44
C GLN A 136 -23.33 -8.12 13.05
N LEU A 137 -22.90 -9.02 12.16
CA LEU A 137 -23.50 -9.16 10.84
C LEU A 137 -24.93 -9.72 10.90
N SER A 138 -25.80 -9.26 10.00
CA SER A 138 -27.12 -9.86 9.81
C SER A 138 -27.01 -11.34 9.38
N PRO A 139 -28.02 -12.20 9.64
CA PRO A 139 -27.97 -13.61 9.25
C PRO A 139 -27.67 -13.83 7.76
N ARG A 140 -28.21 -12.97 6.88
CA ARG A 140 -27.94 -13.03 5.43
C ARG A 140 -26.47 -12.73 5.10
N SER A 141 -25.87 -11.76 5.77
CA SER A 141 -24.47 -11.37 5.56
C SER A 141 -23.49 -12.42 6.10
N LYS A 142 -23.86 -13.15 7.16
CA LYS A 142 -23.06 -14.27 7.70
C LYS A 142 -22.92 -15.42 6.70
N PHE A 143 -23.99 -15.76 5.97
CA PHE A 143 -23.92 -16.81 4.93
C PHE A 143 -23.00 -16.42 3.77
N ALA A 144 -23.06 -15.16 3.31
CA ALA A 144 -22.17 -14.67 2.26
C ALA A 144 -20.70 -14.68 2.70
N ALA A 145 -20.41 -14.27 3.94
CA ALA A 145 -19.06 -14.29 4.51
C ALA A 145 -18.51 -15.72 4.70
N LEU A 146 -19.35 -16.67 5.13
CA LEU A 146 -18.99 -18.09 5.22
C LEU A 146 -18.68 -18.70 3.85
N ALA A 147 -19.49 -18.40 2.83
CA ALA A 147 -19.26 -18.86 1.46
C ALA A 147 -17.94 -18.30 0.88
N ALA A 148 -17.65 -17.01 1.13
CA ALA A 148 -16.39 -16.39 0.72
C ALA A 148 -15.18 -17.01 1.44
N SER A 149 -15.31 -17.34 2.73
CA SER A 149 -14.26 -18.01 3.50
C SER A 149 -13.97 -19.42 2.98
N LEU A 150 -15.01 -20.18 2.61
CA LEU A 150 -14.88 -21.51 2.02
C LEU A 150 -14.21 -21.45 0.65
N LEU A 151 -14.56 -20.47 -0.19
CA LEU A 151 -13.93 -20.26 -1.49
C LEU A 151 -12.46 -19.84 -1.37
N ALA A 152 -12.13 -18.98 -0.40
CA ALA A 152 -10.75 -18.60 -0.12
C ALA A 152 -9.92 -19.81 0.35
N ALA A 153 -10.45 -20.62 1.28
CA ALA A 153 -9.77 -21.83 1.76
C ALA A 153 -9.57 -22.87 0.64
N LEU A 154 -10.57 -23.07 -0.22
CA LEU A 154 -10.45 -23.93 -1.40
C LEU A 154 -9.44 -23.38 -2.43
N GLY A 155 -9.39 -22.06 -2.61
CA GLY A 155 -8.40 -21.39 -3.45
C GLY A 155 -6.97 -21.57 -2.95
N SER A 156 -6.75 -21.46 -1.63
CA SER A 156 -5.44 -21.69 -1.01
C SER A 156 -4.97 -23.15 -1.13
N LEU A 157 -5.90 -24.12 -1.01
CA LEU A 157 -5.61 -25.54 -1.24
C LEU A 157 -5.23 -25.82 -2.71
N LEU A 158 -5.88 -25.16 -3.66
CA LEU A 158 -5.54 -25.26 -5.08
C LEU A 158 -4.19 -24.61 -5.44
N TRP A 159 -3.76 -23.60 -4.69
CA TRP A 159 -2.45 -22.98 -4.85
C TRP A 159 -1.32 -23.85 -4.27
N CYS A 160 -1.55 -24.51 -3.14
CA CYS A 160 -0.60 -25.49 -2.58
C CYS A 160 -0.39 -26.71 -3.48
N CYS A 161 -1.40 -27.16 -4.23
CA CYS A 161 -1.26 -28.31 -5.16
C CYS A 161 -0.53 -27.99 -6.47
N ARG A 162 -0.09 -26.75 -6.71
CA ARG A 162 0.60 -26.36 -7.95
C ARG A 162 2.10 -26.09 -7.75
N CYS A 163 2.62 -26.32 -6.54
CA CYS A 163 4.02 -26.13 -6.17
C CYS A 163 4.71 -27.43 -5.67
N CYS A 164 4.17 -28.61 -5.98
CA CYS A 164 4.85 -29.89 -5.82
C CYS A 164 5.07 -30.56 -7.17
#